data_AF-A0A7S2FW20-F1
#
_entry.id   AF-A0A7S2FW20-F1
#
_cell.length_a   1.000
_cell.length_b   1.000
_cell.length_c   1.000
_cell.angle_alpha   90.00
_cell.angle_beta   90.00
_cell.angle_gamma   90.00
#
_symmetry.space_group_name_H-M   'P 1'
#
loop_
_entity.id
_entity.type
_entity.pdbx_description
1 polymer ?
#
loop_
_entity_poly.entity_id
_entity_poly.type
_entity_poly.pdbx_seq_one_letter_code
_entity_poly.pdbx_strand_id
1 'polypeptide(L)'
;RKDYLAEASMLKDVLRAATPAFDKRTEDGLSFRIYRLGSLEVRTTQEHDGSEVIGAVFSVRQSAAAPEDCRSIQEGEKVTKVTEYVENREGPVDGAGHRSYVVLETEEGNVIVTEKRADGAISWEENPTDLEDRNSLARFIRSCSCSLSKKALVTVKDMQSFRAAKGNSFGASASGCKHYAQATYNQARGCSGRVDSGFGSRGAWSKDRAAQDVKKVHRKETRRSELLARRAAAKQAAEAKSAVALPGRKVI
;
A
#
# COMPACT_ATOMS: atom_id res chain seq x y z
N ARG A 1 16.61 5.16 -8.29
CA ARG A 1 17.25 5.55 -7.00
C ARG A 1 17.88 4.30 -6.41
N LYS A 2 19.07 4.37 -5.81
CA LYS A 2 19.75 3.18 -5.26
C LYS A 2 18.99 2.59 -4.07
N ASP A 3 18.18 3.40 -3.39
CA ASP A 3 17.48 3.01 -2.17
C ASP A 3 16.46 1.87 -2.39
N TYR A 4 15.85 1.79 -3.57
CA TYR A 4 14.92 0.70 -3.93
C TYR A 4 15.61 -0.64 -4.21
N LEU A 5 16.94 -0.64 -4.45
CA LEU A 5 17.67 -1.88 -4.68
C LEU A 5 17.87 -2.67 -3.39
N ALA A 6 17.84 -2.01 -2.22
CA ALA A 6 17.79 -2.71 -0.94
C ALA A 6 16.52 -3.58 -0.93
N GLU A 7 15.37 -2.96 -1.19
CA GLU A 7 14.04 -3.57 -1.15
C GLU A 7 13.75 -4.60 -2.26
N ALA A 8 14.76 -4.95 -3.07
CA ALA A 8 14.65 -5.94 -4.14
C ALA A 8 14.12 -7.30 -3.62
N SER A 9 14.39 -7.65 -2.36
CA SER A 9 13.90 -8.88 -1.75
C SER A 9 12.37 -8.92 -1.67
N MET A 10 11.74 -7.82 -1.23
CA MET A 10 10.29 -7.70 -1.13
C MET A 10 9.64 -7.63 -2.50
N LEU A 11 10.27 -6.92 -3.44
CA LEU A 11 9.79 -6.81 -4.81
C LEU A 11 9.72 -8.18 -5.48
N LYS A 12 10.69 -9.08 -5.25
CA LYS A 12 10.67 -10.44 -5.85
C LYS A 12 9.39 -11.21 -5.55
N ASP A 13 8.88 -11.16 -4.31
CA ASP A 13 7.65 -11.85 -3.95
C ASP A 13 6.42 -11.24 -4.64
N VAL A 14 6.39 -9.91 -4.76
CA VAL A 14 5.31 -9.17 -5.45
C VAL A 14 5.35 -9.45 -6.95
N LEU A 15 6.54 -9.44 -7.57
CA LEU A 15 6.73 -9.68 -9.01
C LEU A 15 6.28 -11.07 -9.42
N ARG A 16 6.49 -12.10 -8.57
CA ARG A 16 5.99 -13.47 -8.82
C ARG A 16 4.47 -13.54 -8.96
N ALA A 17 3.74 -12.66 -8.28
CA ALA A 17 2.28 -12.61 -8.34
C ALA A 17 1.75 -11.60 -9.37
N ALA A 18 2.59 -10.69 -9.85
CA ALA A 18 2.20 -9.60 -10.74
C ALA A 18 2.23 -10.04 -12.21
N THR A 19 1.31 -9.51 -13.02
CA THR A 19 1.37 -9.65 -14.48
C THR A 19 2.22 -8.49 -15.05
N PRO A 20 3.24 -8.78 -15.87
CA PRO A 20 4.04 -7.71 -16.47
C PRO A 20 3.21 -6.89 -17.46
N ALA A 21 3.38 -5.56 -17.42
CA ALA A 21 2.78 -4.64 -18.40
C ALA A 21 3.49 -4.71 -19.76
N PHE A 22 4.73 -5.16 -19.77
CA PHE A 22 5.53 -5.42 -20.96
C PHE A 22 6.35 -6.69 -20.73
N ASP A 23 6.32 -7.61 -21.68
CA ASP A 23 7.15 -8.82 -21.69
C ASP A 23 7.61 -9.07 -23.13
N LYS A 24 8.94 -9.02 -23.34
CA LYS A 24 9.55 -9.34 -24.63
C LYS A 24 10.79 -10.19 -24.43
N ARG A 25 11.03 -11.09 -25.38
CA ARG A 25 12.20 -11.96 -25.42
C ARG A 25 13.04 -11.68 -26.66
N THR A 26 14.35 -11.64 -26.51
CA THR A 26 15.32 -11.54 -27.61
C THR A 26 15.64 -12.91 -28.21
N GLU A 27 16.32 -12.94 -29.35
CA GLU A 27 16.63 -14.18 -30.10
C GLU A 27 17.50 -15.16 -29.31
N ASP A 28 18.37 -14.63 -28.44
CA ASP A 28 19.23 -15.39 -27.52
C ASP A 28 18.49 -15.91 -26.26
N GLY A 29 17.18 -15.64 -26.15
CA GLY A 29 16.35 -16.11 -25.04
C GLY A 29 16.29 -15.19 -23.83
N LEU A 30 17.01 -14.06 -23.82
CA LEU A 30 16.94 -13.07 -22.74
C LEU A 30 15.55 -12.40 -22.73
N SER A 31 14.88 -12.41 -21.57
CA SER A 31 13.55 -11.85 -21.39
C SER A 31 13.62 -10.53 -20.62
N PHE A 32 12.97 -9.50 -21.15
CA PHE A 32 12.83 -8.16 -20.56
C PHE A 32 11.38 -7.96 -20.13
N ARG A 33 11.17 -7.69 -18.85
CA ARG A 33 9.82 -7.40 -18.33
C ARG A 33 9.75 -6.05 -17.64
N ILE A 34 8.59 -5.43 -17.75
CA ILE A 34 8.26 -4.20 -17.04
C ILE A 34 6.98 -4.43 -16.24
N TYR A 35 7.06 -4.21 -14.94
CA TYR A 35 5.95 -4.32 -14.02
C TYR A 35 5.56 -2.93 -13.52
N ARG A 36 4.26 -2.68 -13.39
CA ARG A 36 3.72 -1.47 -12.77
C ARG A 36 3.10 -1.83 -11.43
N LEU A 37 3.68 -1.33 -10.36
CA LEU A 37 3.31 -1.59 -8.97
C LEU A 37 2.95 -0.24 -8.32
N GLY A 38 1.70 0.22 -8.51
CA GLY A 38 1.30 1.56 -8.06
C GLY A 38 2.06 2.65 -8.82
N SER A 39 2.76 3.52 -8.10
CA SER A 39 3.64 4.55 -8.66
C SER A 39 5.01 4.03 -9.07
N LEU A 40 5.32 2.74 -8.89
CA LEU A 40 6.62 2.17 -9.24
C LEU A 40 6.57 1.42 -10.56
N GLU A 41 7.59 1.62 -11.38
CA GLU A 41 7.90 0.80 -12.55
C GLU A 41 9.17 0.00 -12.29
N VAL A 42 9.04 -1.32 -12.27
CA VAL A 42 10.14 -2.25 -12.04
C VAL A 42 10.50 -2.91 -13.36
N ARG A 43 11.75 -2.73 -13.80
CA ARG A 43 12.28 -3.37 -15.01
C ARG A 43 13.19 -4.53 -14.61
N THR A 44 12.90 -5.69 -15.16
CA THR A 44 13.64 -6.92 -14.89
C THR A 44 14.23 -7.51 -16.17
N THR A 45 15.29 -8.28 -15.99
CA THR A 45 15.94 -9.07 -17.03
C THR A 45 16.06 -10.51 -16.54
N GLN A 46 15.83 -11.48 -17.42
CA GLN A 46 15.96 -12.90 -17.12
C GLN A 46 16.64 -13.62 -18.28
N GLU A 47 17.84 -14.16 -18.04
CA GLU A 47 18.56 -15.02 -18.99
C GLU A 47 17.82 -16.34 -19.23
N HIS A 48 18.18 -17.06 -20.30
CA HIS A 48 17.65 -18.39 -20.58
C HIS A 48 17.92 -19.32 -19.39
N ASP A 49 16.87 -19.88 -18.79
CA ASP A 49 16.91 -20.67 -17.56
C ASP A 49 17.51 -19.96 -16.32
N GLY A 50 17.74 -18.65 -16.41
CA GLY A 50 18.26 -17.82 -15.34
C GLY A 50 17.18 -17.35 -14.36
N SER A 51 17.61 -16.88 -13.19
CA SER A 51 16.73 -16.16 -12.27
C SER A 51 16.41 -14.77 -12.80
N GLU A 52 15.17 -14.32 -12.63
CA GLU A 52 14.81 -12.94 -12.92
C GLU A 52 15.53 -11.96 -11.97
N VAL A 53 16.21 -10.98 -12.56
CA VAL A 53 16.98 -9.96 -11.85
C VAL A 53 16.33 -8.59 -12.06
N ILE A 54 16.16 -7.84 -10.99
CA ILE A 54 15.70 -6.45 -11.05
C ILE A 54 16.86 -5.58 -11.51
N GLY A 55 16.74 -5.02 -12.72
CA GLY A 55 17.75 -4.14 -13.31
C GLY A 55 17.54 -2.67 -12.92
N ALA A 56 16.27 -2.23 -12.83
CA ALA A 56 15.95 -0.86 -12.46
C ALA A 56 14.57 -0.74 -11.81
N VAL A 57 14.45 0.25 -10.91
CA VAL A 57 13.18 0.68 -10.31
C VAL A 57 13.03 2.18 -10.50
N PHE A 58 11.95 2.58 -11.15
CA PHE A 58 11.57 3.97 -11.41
C PHE A 58 10.33 4.32 -10.59
N SER A 59 10.28 5.55 -10.10
CA SER A 59 9.02 6.14 -9.65
C SER A 59 8.39 6.82 -10.87
N VAL A 60 7.26 6.28 -11.32
CA VAL A 60 6.43 6.83 -12.38
C VAL A 60 5.41 7.76 -11.73
N ARG A 61 5.89 8.89 -11.23
CA ARG A 61 4.98 9.98 -10.88
C ARG A 61 4.47 10.53 -12.20
N GLN A 62 3.16 10.52 -12.42
CA GLN A 62 2.61 11.51 -13.33
C GLN A 62 3.08 12.84 -12.75
N SER A 63 3.81 13.63 -13.54
CA SER A 63 4.12 15.00 -13.19
C SER A 63 2.78 15.73 -13.15
N ALA A 64 2.02 15.55 -12.07
CA ALA A 64 1.02 16.52 -11.67
C ALA A 64 1.78 17.84 -11.67
N ALA A 65 1.29 18.81 -12.45
CA ALA A 65 1.86 20.15 -12.49
C ALA A 65 2.27 20.52 -11.06
N ALA A 66 3.54 20.90 -10.88
CA ALA A 66 4.09 21.16 -9.56
C ALA A 66 3.03 21.92 -8.76
N PRO A 67 2.54 21.36 -7.63
CA PRO A 67 1.41 21.95 -6.93
C PRO A 67 1.73 23.43 -6.74
N GLU A 68 0.94 24.29 -7.38
CA GLU A 68 1.19 25.73 -7.37
C GLU A 68 1.18 26.16 -5.91
N ASP A 69 2.37 26.52 -5.44
CA ASP A 69 2.75 26.83 -4.06
C ASP A 69 2.55 25.68 -3.05
N CYS A 70 3.66 25.27 -2.42
CA CYS A 70 3.62 24.54 -1.14
C CYS A 70 2.97 25.46 -0.09
N ARG A 71 1.64 25.49 -0.05
CA ARG A 71 0.89 26.16 1.00
C ARG A 71 1.32 25.57 2.33
N SER A 72 1.81 26.42 3.22
CA SER A 72 2.09 26.03 4.60
C SER A 72 0.80 25.56 5.26
N ILE A 73 0.83 24.41 5.91
CA ILE A 73 -0.33 23.85 6.59
C ILE A 73 -0.70 24.78 7.76
N GLN A 74 -1.95 25.24 7.80
CA GLN A 74 -2.42 26.08 8.90
C GLN A 74 -2.69 25.23 10.14
N GLU A 75 -2.28 25.70 11.32
CA GLU A 75 -2.52 25.00 12.59
C GLU A 75 -4.01 24.67 12.83
N GLY A 76 -4.90 25.53 12.33
CA GLY A 76 -6.36 25.38 12.48
C GLY A 76 -7.00 24.38 11.51
N GLU A 77 -6.26 23.85 10.52
CA GLU A 77 -6.80 22.88 9.58
C GLU A 77 -7.30 21.64 10.32
N LYS A 78 -8.48 21.15 9.92
CA LYS A 78 -9.05 19.94 10.51
C LYS A 78 -8.50 18.71 9.83
N VAL A 79 -8.17 17.70 10.64
CA VAL A 79 -7.78 16.37 10.14
C VAL A 79 -9.05 15.63 9.70
N THR A 80 -9.16 15.31 8.42
CA THR A 80 -10.33 14.64 7.82
C THR A 80 -10.17 13.14 7.74
N LYS A 81 -8.94 12.66 7.60
CA LYS A 81 -8.63 11.23 7.52
C LYS A 81 -7.26 10.95 8.15
N VAL A 82 -7.17 9.77 8.76
CA VAL A 82 -5.93 9.25 9.32
C VAL A 82 -5.72 7.83 8.87
N THR A 83 -4.50 7.52 8.42
CA THR A 83 -4.11 6.20 7.93
C THR A 83 -2.81 5.76 8.60
N GLU A 84 -2.77 4.53 9.11
CA GLU A 84 -1.57 3.92 9.69
C GLU A 84 -0.96 2.91 8.73
N TYR A 85 0.36 3.00 8.55
CA TYR A 85 1.15 2.15 7.68
C TYR A 85 2.31 1.51 8.44
N VAL A 86 2.78 0.37 7.92
CA VAL A 86 4.01 -0.28 8.37
C VAL A 86 4.91 -0.58 7.20
N GLU A 87 6.14 -0.11 7.26
CA GLU A 87 7.22 -0.47 6.33
C GLU A 87 8.16 -1.49 6.97
N ASN A 88 8.74 -2.35 6.14
CA ASN A 88 9.84 -3.19 6.57
C ASN A 88 11.12 -2.37 6.51
N ARG A 89 11.90 -2.40 7.60
CA ARG A 89 13.24 -1.83 7.62
C ARG A 89 14.21 -2.95 7.27
N GLU A 90 14.80 -2.85 6.09
CA GLU A 90 15.94 -3.71 5.76
C GLU A 90 17.20 -3.17 6.45
N GLY A 91 17.91 -4.06 7.15
CA GLY A 91 19.15 -3.78 7.86
C GLY A 91 20.06 -5.01 7.78
N PRO A 92 21.38 -4.84 7.57
CA PRO A 92 22.20 -5.92 7.02
C PRO A 92 22.44 -7.14 7.92
N VAL A 93 22.23 -7.12 9.25
CA VAL A 93 22.60 -8.30 10.07
C VAL A 93 21.72 -8.58 11.31
N ASP A 94 21.26 -7.61 12.10
CA ASP A 94 20.72 -7.92 13.46
C ASP A 94 19.26 -7.53 13.72
N GLY A 95 18.37 -7.85 12.77
CA GLY A 95 16.94 -7.90 13.02
C GLY A 95 16.13 -7.11 12.00
N ALA A 96 15.30 -7.84 11.24
CA ALA A 96 14.24 -7.25 10.44
C ALA A 96 13.32 -6.44 11.36
N GLY A 97 13.52 -5.13 11.36
CA GLY A 97 12.68 -4.20 12.10
C GLY A 97 11.50 -3.78 11.23
N HIS A 98 10.40 -3.42 11.87
CA HIS A 98 9.32 -2.72 11.20
C HIS A 98 9.33 -1.26 11.64
N ARG A 99 8.99 -0.34 10.74
CA ARG A 99 8.75 1.06 11.10
C ARG A 99 7.27 1.36 10.86
N SER A 100 6.66 2.01 11.84
CA SER A 100 5.24 2.40 11.78
C SER A 100 5.16 3.90 11.63
N TYR A 101 4.33 4.37 10.70
CA TYR A 101 4.08 5.79 10.48
C TYR A 101 2.59 6.05 10.28
N VAL A 102 2.20 7.30 10.50
CA VAL A 102 0.83 7.76 10.35
C VAL A 102 0.79 8.87 9.32
N VAL A 103 -0.19 8.78 8.42
CA VAL A 103 -0.53 9.80 7.43
C VAL A 103 -1.81 10.50 7.89
N LEU A 104 -1.75 11.81 8.05
CA LEU A 104 -2.88 12.67 8.36
C LEU A 104 -3.23 13.45 7.10
N GLU A 105 -4.49 13.38 6.67
CA GLU A 105 -5.03 14.17 5.57
C GLU A 105 -5.91 15.28 6.16
N THR A 106 -5.72 16.51 5.73
CA THR A 106 -6.48 17.67 6.22
C THR A 106 -7.68 18.00 5.32
N GLU A 107 -8.52 18.96 5.73
CA GLU A 107 -9.67 19.41 4.92
C GLU A 107 -9.26 20.21 3.68
N GLU A 108 -8.09 20.84 3.69
CA GLU A 108 -7.52 21.57 2.55
C GLU A 108 -6.73 20.67 1.59
N GLY A 109 -6.74 19.34 1.83
CA GLY A 109 -6.03 18.37 1.00
C GLY A 109 -4.53 18.27 1.29
N ASN A 110 -4.04 18.91 2.36
CA ASN A 110 -2.67 18.74 2.80
C ASN A 110 -2.46 17.36 3.43
N VAL A 111 -1.22 16.88 3.38
CA VAL A 111 -0.84 15.60 3.94
C VAL A 111 0.33 15.77 4.90
N ILE A 112 0.22 15.18 6.08
CA ILE A 112 1.30 15.17 7.09
C ILE A 112 1.69 13.73 7.36
N VAL A 113 2.98 13.44 7.32
CA VAL A 113 3.53 12.16 7.78
C VAL A 113 4.22 12.37 9.11
N THR A 114 3.87 11.54 10.08
CA THR A 114 4.51 11.57 11.40
C THR A 114 4.86 10.16 11.87
N GLU A 115 6.06 10.02 12.40
CA GLU A 115 6.58 8.76 12.90
C GLU A 115 7.65 8.97 13.97
N LYS A 116 7.89 7.94 14.76
CA LYS A 116 9.00 7.89 15.69
C LYS A 116 10.07 6.96 15.13
N ARG A 117 11.28 7.48 14.96
CA ARG A 117 12.43 6.78 14.41
C ARG A 117 13.15 6.00 15.52
N ALA A 118 14.05 5.10 15.12
CA ALA A 118 14.78 4.22 16.03
C ALA A 118 15.79 4.96 16.94
N ASP A 119 16.16 6.19 16.60
CA ASP A 119 16.93 7.10 17.45
C ASP A 119 16.05 7.81 18.50
N GLY A 120 14.74 7.56 18.49
CA GLY A 120 13.77 8.20 19.36
C GLY A 120 13.25 9.56 18.86
N ALA A 121 13.82 10.09 17.78
CA ALA A 121 13.37 11.34 17.19
C ALA A 121 12.00 11.16 16.51
N ILE A 122 11.18 12.22 16.54
CA ILE A 122 9.87 12.23 15.89
C ILE A 122 9.92 13.14 14.68
N SER A 123 9.78 12.57 13.50
CA SER A 123 9.63 13.31 12.26
C SER A 123 8.18 13.77 12.09
N TRP A 124 8.04 14.94 11.48
CA TRP A 124 6.79 15.57 11.11
C TRP A 124 7.05 16.24 9.77
N GLU A 125 6.58 15.62 8.71
CA GLU A 125 6.87 16.00 7.34
C GLU A 125 5.57 16.43 6.66
N GLU A 126 5.54 17.67 6.20
CA GLU A 126 4.38 18.27 5.53
C GLU A 126 4.53 18.12 4.03
N ASN A 127 3.47 17.62 3.38
CA ASN A 127 3.38 17.37 1.95
C ASN A 127 4.60 16.63 1.36
N PRO A 128 5.03 15.48 1.93
CA PRO A 128 6.20 14.77 1.43
C PRO A 128 5.98 14.28 0.00
N THR A 129 6.87 14.69 -0.91
CA THR A 129 6.72 14.40 -2.35
C THR A 129 6.82 12.92 -2.69
N ASP A 130 7.45 12.11 -1.83
CA ASP A 130 7.68 10.67 -1.99
C ASP A 130 6.69 9.78 -1.25
N LEU A 131 5.64 10.37 -0.68
CA LEU A 131 4.63 9.62 0.06
C LEU A 131 4.01 8.48 -0.74
N GLU A 132 3.70 8.69 -2.02
CA GLU A 132 3.07 7.65 -2.84
C GLU A 132 4.01 6.45 -3.04
N ASP A 133 5.28 6.70 -3.32
CA ASP A 133 6.30 5.66 -3.44
C ASP A 133 6.44 4.91 -2.13
N ARG A 134 6.52 5.64 -1.01
CA ARG A 134 6.63 5.06 0.34
C ARG A 134 5.41 4.22 0.70
N ASN A 135 4.21 4.67 0.34
CA ASN A 135 2.96 3.94 0.56
C ASN A 135 2.88 2.66 -0.28
N SER A 136 3.44 2.65 -1.50
CA SER A 136 3.44 1.48 -2.39
C SER A 136 4.26 0.30 -1.84
N LEU A 137 5.27 0.61 -1.02
CA LEU A 137 6.16 -0.36 -0.38
C LEU A 137 5.70 -0.75 1.03
N ALA A 138 4.88 0.10 1.64
CA ALA A 138 4.36 -0.12 2.97
C ALA A 138 3.11 -1.01 2.96
N ARG A 139 2.87 -1.67 4.10
CA ARG A 139 1.62 -2.37 4.38
C ARG A 139 0.64 -1.41 5.02
N PHE A 140 -0.52 -1.25 4.38
CA PHE A 140 -1.67 -0.58 4.98
C PHE A 140 -2.17 -1.37 6.19
N ILE A 141 -2.30 -0.72 7.35
CA ILE A 141 -2.83 -1.34 8.57
C ILE A 141 -4.31 -0.99 8.76
N ARG A 142 -4.64 0.30 8.76
CA ARG A 142 -5.99 0.80 8.99
C ARG A 142 -6.14 2.27 8.58
N SER A 143 -7.38 2.66 8.32
CA SER A 143 -7.77 4.04 8.02
C SER A 143 -9.07 4.41 8.74
N CYS A 144 -9.22 5.67 9.12
CA CYS A 144 -10.45 6.23 9.66
C CYS A 144 -10.73 7.59 9.03
N SER A 145 -11.98 7.82 8.62
CA SER A 145 -12.47 9.17 8.37
C SER A 145 -12.78 9.83 9.71
N CYS A 146 -12.19 10.98 9.96
CA CYS A 146 -12.33 11.75 11.19
C CYS A 146 -13.52 12.71 11.13
N SER A 147 -13.98 13.08 9.92
CA SER A 147 -15.10 14.02 9.72
C SER A 147 -16.46 13.50 10.18
N LEU A 148 -16.62 12.17 10.28
CA LEU A 148 -17.89 11.53 10.65
C LEU A 148 -18.05 11.27 12.16
N SER A 149 -17.02 11.58 12.96
CA SER A 149 -17.08 11.36 14.40
C SER A 149 -17.94 12.44 15.07
N LYS A 150 -18.90 12.05 15.91
CA LYS A 150 -19.66 12.99 16.76
C LYS A 150 -18.79 13.71 17.81
N LYS A 151 -17.52 13.35 17.91
CA LYS A 151 -16.57 13.95 18.87
C LYS A 151 -16.00 15.26 18.32
N ALA A 152 -15.34 16.02 19.20
CA ALA A 152 -14.61 17.21 18.82
C ALA A 152 -13.67 16.92 17.63
N LEU A 153 -13.71 17.81 16.63
CA LEU A 153 -12.85 17.75 15.46
C LEU A 153 -11.41 18.01 15.89
N VAL A 154 -10.50 17.15 15.45
CA VAL A 154 -9.07 17.26 15.77
C VAL A 154 -8.40 18.13 14.73
N THR A 155 -7.70 19.17 15.19
CA THR A 155 -6.94 20.09 14.33
C THR A 155 -5.47 19.68 14.21
N VAL A 156 -4.76 20.26 13.25
CA VAL A 156 -3.30 20.12 13.12
C VAL A 156 -2.60 20.56 14.41
N LYS A 157 -3.06 21.66 15.04
CA LYS A 157 -2.57 22.15 16.32
C LYS A 157 -2.68 21.14 17.45
N ASP A 158 -3.80 20.44 17.54
CA ASP A 158 -4.01 19.41 18.55
C ASP A 158 -3.02 18.26 18.38
N MET A 159 -2.73 17.88 17.12
CA MET A 159 -1.77 16.84 16.78
C MET A 159 -0.32 17.26 17.09
N GLN A 160 0.04 18.51 16.81
CA GLN A 160 1.34 19.08 17.20
C GLN A 160 1.50 19.14 18.72
N SER A 161 0.45 19.56 19.44
CA SER A 161 0.43 19.59 20.91
C SER A 161 0.59 18.17 21.49
N PHE A 162 -0.11 17.19 20.91
CA PHE A 162 0.04 15.78 21.27
C PHE A 162 1.47 15.29 21.02
N ARG A 163 2.07 15.61 19.87
CA ARG A 163 3.46 15.28 19.55
C ARG A 163 4.43 15.85 20.60
N ALA A 164 4.27 17.12 20.96
CA ALA A 164 5.12 17.77 21.97
C ALA A 164 4.97 17.12 23.35
N ALA A 165 3.74 16.84 23.78
CA ALA A 165 3.45 16.30 25.11
C ALA A 165 3.76 14.81 25.27
N LYS A 166 3.50 14.00 24.23
CA LYS A 166 3.57 12.53 24.30
C LYS A 166 4.71 11.93 23.49
N GLY A 167 5.39 12.74 22.68
CA GLY A 167 6.45 12.26 21.81
C GLY A 167 7.55 11.50 22.56
N ASN A 168 7.95 12.04 23.71
CA ASN A 168 9.00 11.45 24.55
C ASN A 168 8.49 10.37 25.52
N SER A 169 7.16 10.20 25.66
CA SER A 169 6.59 9.18 26.56
C SER A 169 6.78 7.75 26.05
N PHE A 170 7.06 7.58 24.76
CA PHE A 170 7.34 6.29 24.15
C PHE A 170 8.85 6.09 24.02
N GLY A 171 9.37 4.90 24.37
CA GLY A 171 10.79 4.58 24.16
C GLY A 171 11.18 4.58 22.68
N ALA A 172 12.49 4.60 22.40
CA ALA A 172 13.04 4.48 21.05
C ALA A 172 13.03 3.04 20.48
N SER A 173 12.55 2.07 21.28
CA SER A 173 12.41 0.68 20.85
C SER A 173 11.38 0.54 19.72
N ALA A 174 11.43 -0.56 18.97
CA ALA A 174 10.42 -0.87 17.95
C ALA A 174 8.99 -0.87 18.52
N SER A 175 8.81 -1.37 19.75
CA SER A 175 7.53 -1.33 20.45
C SER A 175 7.08 0.10 20.80
N GLY A 176 8.01 0.97 21.20
CA GLY A 176 7.75 2.37 21.46
C GLY A 176 7.38 3.16 20.19
N CYS A 177 8.08 2.91 19.09
CA CYS A 177 7.76 3.51 17.79
C CYS A 177 6.37 3.11 17.31
N LYS A 178 6.03 1.82 17.44
CA LYS A 178 4.67 1.31 17.15
C LYS A 178 3.61 1.97 18.05
N HIS A 179 3.85 2.07 19.36
CA HIS A 179 2.91 2.70 20.28
C HIS A 179 2.72 4.18 19.96
N TYR A 180 3.76 4.90 19.54
CA TYR A 180 3.64 6.27 19.09
C TYR A 180 2.70 6.39 17.88
N ALA A 181 2.89 5.56 16.85
CA ALA A 181 2.00 5.55 15.68
C ALA A 181 0.55 5.25 16.06
N GLN A 182 0.32 4.23 16.88
CA GLN A 182 -1.02 3.86 17.35
C GLN A 182 -1.68 4.96 18.20
N ALA A 183 -0.91 5.59 19.09
CA ALA A 183 -1.43 6.66 19.94
C ALA A 183 -1.76 7.90 19.09
N THR A 184 -0.93 8.24 18.11
CA THR A 184 -1.17 9.30 17.13
C THR A 184 -2.44 9.03 16.32
N TYR A 185 -2.61 7.82 15.81
CA TYR A 185 -3.82 7.40 15.11
C TYR A 185 -5.08 7.53 15.99
N ASN A 186 -5.00 7.09 17.24
CA ASN A 186 -6.12 7.19 18.18
C ASN A 186 -6.41 8.64 18.59
N GLN A 187 -5.38 9.49 18.69
CA GLN A 187 -5.54 10.92 18.94
C GLN A 187 -6.28 11.59 17.78
N ALA A 188 -5.86 11.36 16.53
CA ALA A 188 -6.50 11.93 15.34
C ALA A 188 -7.97 11.55 15.21
N ARG A 189 -8.37 10.38 15.74
CA ARG A 189 -9.77 9.92 15.79
C ARG A 189 -10.60 10.49 16.95
N GLY A 190 -10.00 11.29 17.85
CA GLY A 190 -10.63 11.75 19.09
C GLY A 190 -10.81 10.62 20.13
N CYS A 191 -9.96 9.60 20.12
CA CYS A 191 -10.05 8.40 20.96
C CYS A 191 -8.83 8.23 21.88
N SER A 192 -8.33 9.31 22.46
CA SER A 192 -7.11 9.32 23.31
C SER A 192 -7.13 8.34 24.50
N GLY A 193 -8.32 7.95 24.98
CA GLY A 193 -8.49 7.01 26.10
C GLY A 193 -8.44 5.51 25.76
N ARG A 194 -8.34 5.11 24.49
CA ARG A 194 -8.29 3.69 24.10
C ARG A 194 -7.10 3.41 23.19
N VAL A 195 -6.20 2.53 23.63
CA VAL A 195 -5.14 2.00 22.79
C VAL A 195 -5.71 0.86 21.96
N ASP A 196 -6.30 1.21 20.82
CA ASP A 196 -6.62 0.24 19.77
C ASP A 196 -5.35 0.02 18.95
N SER A 197 -4.82 -1.21 18.96
CA SER A 197 -3.57 -1.55 18.26
C SER A 197 -3.75 -1.66 16.74
N GLY A 198 -4.96 -1.78 16.21
CA GLY A 198 -5.19 -2.00 14.77
C GLY A 198 -4.75 -3.39 14.27
N PHE A 199 -3.65 -3.90 14.79
CA PHE A 199 -3.30 -5.32 14.80
C PHE A 199 -4.31 -6.01 15.70
N GLY A 200 -5.39 -6.52 15.10
CA GLY A 200 -6.39 -7.27 15.82
C GLY A 200 -5.72 -8.33 16.67
N SER A 201 -6.10 -8.44 17.95
CA SER A 201 -5.87 -9.68 18.68
C SER A 201 -6.42 -10.82 17.80
N ARG A 202 -5.80 -12.01 17.82
CA ARG A 202 -6.16 -13.12 16.90
C ARG A 202 -7.67 -13.46 16.84
N GLY A 203 -8.49 -12.98 17.78
CA GLY A 203 -9.96 -13.09 17.77
C GLY A 203 -10.78 -11.83 17.45
N ALA A 204 -10.17 -10.66 17.20
CA ALA A 204 -10.89 -9.42 16.87
C ALA A 204 -11.27 -9.34 15.38
N TRP A 205 -10.40 -9.82 14.48
CA TRP A 205 -10.65 -9.85 13.04
C TRP A 205 -11.82 -10.75 12.61
N SER A 206 -12.23 -11.70 13.45
CA SER A 206 -13.42 -12.53 13.19
C SER A 206 -14.72 -11.85 13.62
N LYS A 207 -14.66 -10.80 14.45
CA LYS A 207 -15.83 -10.13 15.05
C LYS A 207 -16.16 -8.79 14.41
N ASP A 208 -15.24 -8.18 13.66
CA ASP A 208 -15.50 -6.90 13.00
C ASP A 208 -16.45 -7.10 11.82
N ARG A 209 -17.63 -6.50 11.93
CA ARG A 209 -18.71 -6.57 10.93
C ARG A 209 -18.25 -5.98 9.59
N ALA A 210 -17.43 -4.93 9.61
CA ALA A 210 -16.88 -4.33 8.40
C ALA A 210 -15.93 -5.29 7.67
N ALA A 211 -15.06 -5.99 8.41
CA ALA A 211 -14.18 -7.00 7.85
C ALA A 211 -14.96 -8.21 7.29
N GLN A 212 -16.06 -8.60 7.96
CA GLN A 212 -16.96 -9.62 7.45
C GLN A 212 -17.67 -9.17 6.16
N ASP A 213 -18.10 -7.92 6.08
CA ASP A 213 -18.74 -7.35 4.89
C ASP A 213 -17.78 -7.28 3.71
N VAL A 214 -16.53 -6.82 3.93
CA VAL A 214 -15.48 -6.83 2.89
C VAL A 214 -15.21 -8.26 2.39
N LYS A 215 -15.07 -9.24 3.30
CA LYS A 215 -14.91 -10.65 2.93
C LYS A 215 -16.12 -11.18 2.15
N LYS A 216 -17.32 -10.77 2.51
CA LYS A 216 -18.57 -11.18 1.85
C LYS A 216 -18.69 -10.58 0.45
N VAL A 217 -18.33 -9.30 0.28
CA VAL A 217 -18.27 -8.62 -1.02
C VAL A 217 -17.23 -9.29 -1.90
N HIS A 218 -16.00 -9.48 -1.41
CA HIS A 218 -14.94 -10.14 -2.16
C HIS A 218 -15.35 -11.54 -2.60
N ARG A 219 -15.90 -12.37 -1.69
CA ARG A 219 -16.41 -13.72 -2.03
C ARG A 219 -17.52 -13.69 -3.09
N LYS A 220 -18.37 -12.67 -3.08
CA LYS A 220 -19.43 -12.49 -4.08
C LYS A 220 -18.84 -12.12 -5.44
N GLU A 221 -17.83 -11.24 -5.46
CA GLU A 221 -17.10 -10.87 -6.68
C GLU A 221 -16.31 -12.03 -7.27
N THR A 222 -15.58 -12.78 -6.44
CA THR A 222 -14.86 -14.00 -6.88
C THR A 222 -15.82 -14.98 -7.53
N ARG A 223 -16.95 -15.31 -6.89
CA ARG A 223 -17.98 -16.20 -7.46
C ARG A 223 -18.55 -15.67 -8.78
N ARG A 224 -18.73 -14.35 -8.90
CA ARG A 224 -19.22 -13.72 -10.14
C ARG A 224 -18.18 -13.84 -11.24
N SER A 225 -16.90 -13.61 -10.95
CA SER A 225 -15.80 -13.76 -11.91
C SER A 225 -15.63 -15.20 -12.38
N GLU A 226 -15.70 -16.18 -11.47
CA GLU A 226 -15.64 -17.62 -11.80
C GLU A 226 -16.80 -18.04 -12.69
N LEU A 227 -18.01 -17.55 -12.44
CA LEU A 227 -19.19 -17.84 -13.26
C LEU A 227 -19.04 -17.27 -14.68
N LEU A 228 -18.51 -16.04 -14.80
CA LEU A 228 -18.23 -15.42 -16.10
C LEU A 228 -17.16 -16.18 -16.87
N ALA A 229 -16.07 -16.57 -16.21
CA ALA A 229 -15.01 -17.38 -16.80
C ALA A 229 -15.54 -18.74 -17.30
N ARG A 230 -16.36 -19.43 -16.49
CA ARG A 230 -17.03 -20.68 -16.89
C ARG A 230 -17.94 -20.52 -18.11
N ARG A 231 -18.71 -19.43 -18.17
CA ARG A 231 -19.58 -19.13 -19.33
C ARG A 231 -18.75 -18.86 -20.58
N ALA A 232 -17.66 -18.10 -20.46
CA ALA A 232 -16.76 -17.82 -21.58
C ALA A 232 -16.12 -19.11 -22.12
N ALA A 233 -15.63 -19.97 -21.23
CA ALA A 233 -15.06 -21.27 -21.62
C ALA A 233 -16.09 -22.20 -22.29
N ALA A 234 -17.32 -22.26 -21.76
CA ALA A 234 -18.39 -23.04 -22.37
C ALA A 234 -18.76 -22.54 -23.78
N LYS A 235 -18.77 -21.21 -23.99
CA LYS A 235 -19.02 -20.59 -25.29
C LYS A 235 -17.91 -20.95 -26.29
N GLN A 236 -16.65 -20.80 -25.91
CA GLN A 236 -15.51 -21.18 -26.74
C GLN A 236 -15.53 -22.67 -27.10
N ALA A 237 -15.89 -23.56 -26.16
CA ALA A 237 -16.01 -24.99 -26.42
C ALA A 237 -17.16 -25.31 -27.40
N ALA A 238 -18.28 -24.59 -27.34
CA ALA A 238 -19.39 -24.74 -28.28
C ALA A 238 -19.00 -24.27 -29.69
N GLU A 239 -18.33 -23.13 -29.80
CA GLU A 239 -17.80 -22.61 -31.06
C GLU A 239 -16.79 -23.59 -31.69
N ALA A 240 -15.86 -24.12 -30.90
CA ALA A 240 -14.89 -25.12 -31.35
C ALA A 240 -15.57 -26.40 -31.87
N LYS A 241 -16.60 -26.90 -31.16
CA LYS A 241 -17.38 -28.07 -31.61
C LYS A 241 -18.14 -27.79 -32.91
N SER A 242 -18.68 -26.58 -33.08
CA SER A 242 -19.39 -26.20 -34.31
C SER A 242 -18.44 -26.06 -35.51
N ALA A 243 -17.20 -25.61 -35.29
CA ALA A 243 -16.20 -25.49 -36.35
C ALA A 243 -15.71 -26.85 -36.86
N VAL A 244 -15.63 -27.85 -35.98
CA VAL A 244 -15.22 -29.23 -36.36
C VAL A 244 -16.34 -29.98 -37.11
N ALA A 245 -17.60 -29.57 -36.96
CA ALA A 245 -18.76 -30.26 -37.54
C ALA A 245 -19.09 -29.87 -38.99
N LEU A 246 -18.27 -29.07 -39.67
CA LEU A 246 -18.49 -28.74 -41.09
C LEU A 246 -18.21 -29.98 -41.98
N PRO A 247 -19.22 -30.53 -42.66
CA PRO A 247 -19.13 -31.83 -43.28
C PRO A 247 -18.62 -31.75 -44.71
N GLY A 248 -17.87 -32.80 -45.08
CA GLY A 248 -18.04 -33.43 -46.39
C GLY A 248 -17.51 -32.63 -47.57
N ARG A 249 -16.21 -32.81 -47.81
CA ARG A 249 -15.57 -32.67 -49.12
C ARG A 249 -16.46 -33.35 -50.17
N LYS A 250 -17.17 -32.57 -51.00
CA LYS A 250 -17.82 -33.10 -52.20
C LYS A 250 -16.71 -33.61 -53.12
N VAL A 251 -16.60 -34.92 -53.24
CA VAL A 251 -15.80 -35.56 -54.29
C VAL A 251 -16.62 -35.43 -55.57
N ILE A 252 -16.06 -34.73 -56.55
CA ILE A 252 -16.58 -34.65 -57.93
C ILE A 252 -15.99 -35.82 -58.70
#